data_AF-A0A1G1K0Y9-F1
#
_entry.id   AF-A0A1G1K0Y9-F1
#
_cell.length_a   1.000
_cell.length_b   1.000
_cell.length_c   1.000
_cell.angle_alpha   90.00
_cell.angle_beta   90.00
_cell.angle_gamma   90.00
#
_symmetry.space_group_name_H-M   'P 1'
#
loop_
_entity.id
_entity.type
_entity.pdbx_description
1 polymer ?
#
loop_
_entity_poly.entity_id
_entity_poly.type
_entity_poly.pdbx_seq_one_letter_code
_entity_poly.pdbx_strand_id
1 'polypeptide(L)'
;MAKQISFIALYFFLSLGPAFGGTITGKALFEGTPGENPKIDMTADPVCKSLNPGTVLAQKVVVNSNGSLANVFVYIKEGLGSQTFAPPAMPAVLDQQGCAYHPHVQGMQANQKLQIINSDATLHNVHAFSKNSPEFNLGMPMKGMKLEKTFSNPEVMVKMRCDVHPWMTGYIGVLNHPFYAVTNDQGVFEVKDVPPGEYVVEAWHETYGTKTQNVTVSDGEAAVDFKFSAKEIVDEASGLKIKTSEAKPVEHFDDSAALNRPRKKQIWWLPENISTYGSEIDKLFYIILWITGAIFVGVQAALLFFLFRYRAQEGVKAFYVHGNNRLEVIWTVTPAIILVFLTIWSQKIWSEVKSQIPAGAIPIEIQAEQFAWNIRYPGPDGKFGTQDDVKTINQLHIPVGKPVRARLTSIGKDGKHPVIHSFFLPEFRLKQDAVPGMAIDVWFEATRTGQYEIACAEFCGLGHYRMRGFLAIHSPEGFEAWLKEQGQT
;
A
#
# COMPACT_ATOMS: atom_id res chain seq x y z
N MET A 1 50.46 -9.90 57.47
CA MET A 1 49.39 -9.54 56.53
C MET A 1 48.60 -10.80 56.21
N ALA A 2 47.44 -10.95 56.84
CA ALA A 2 46.57 -12.12 56.67
C ALA A 2 45.73 -11.96 55.40
N LYS A 3 45.73 -12.98 54.53
CA LYS A 3 44.85 -13.06 53.35
C LYS A 3 43.46 -13.53 53.80
N GLN A 4 42.48 -12.62 53.76
CA GLN A 4 41.05 -12.94 53.88
C GLN A 4 40.61 -13.71 52.64
N ILE A 5 40.15 -14.95 52.84
CA ILE A 5 39.43 -15.75 51.84
C ILE A 5 37.96 -15.37 51.98
N SER A 6 37.42 -14.64 51.00
CA SER A 6 35.98 -14.35 50.93
C SER A 6 35.25 -15.54 50.33
N PHE A 7 34.41 -16.20 51.12
CA PHE A 7 33.42 -17.16 50.64
C PHE A 7 32.27 -16.38 49.96
N ILE A 8 32.17 -16.50 48.64
CA ILE A 8 30.98 -16.08 47.89
C ILE A 8 29.94 -17.19 48.04
N ALA A 9 28.93 -16.95 48.88
CA ALA A 9 27.74 -17.79 48.95
C ALA A 9 26.90 -17.54 47.69
N LEU A 10 26.99 -18.47 46.73
CA LEU A 10 26.15 -18.49 45.54
C LEU A 10 24.74 -18.94 45.97
N TYR A 11 23.85 -17.98 46.22
CA TYR A 11 22.42 -18.26 46.34
C TYR A 11 21.90 -18.68 44.97
N PHE A 12 21.77 -19.99 44.76
CA PHE A 12 20.93 -20.54 43.70
C PHE A 12 19.48 -20.12 44.00
N PHE A 13 19.00 -19.08 43.32
CA PHE A 13 17.56 -18.92 43.12
C PHE A 13 17.12 -20.09 42.23
N LEU A 14 16.65 -21.17 42.86
CA LEU A 14 15.83 -22.16 42.19
C LEU A 14 14.56 -21.42 41.74
N SER A 15 14.50 -21.00 40.48
CA SER A 15 13.23 -20.71 39.85
C SER A 15 12.49 -22.05 39.74
N LEU A 16 11.64 -22.34 40.72
CA LEU A 16 10.58 -23.33 40.59
C LEU A 16 9.69 -22.87 39.43
N GLY A 17 10.00 -23.31 38.22
CA GLY A 17 9.05 -23.26 37.12
C GLY A 17 7.83 -24.11 37.51
N PRO A 18 6.60 -23.68 37.20
CA PRO A 18 5.43 -24.49 37.49
C PRO A 18 5.55 -25.85 36.78
N ALA A 19 5.26 -26.89 37.55
CA ALA A 19 5.20 -28.27 37.13
C ALA A 19 4.07 -28.47 36.10
N PHE A 20 4.38 -29.16 35.01
CA PHE A 20 3.51 -29.79 34.01
C PHE A 20 2.23 -29.02 33.62
N GLY A 21 2.32 -28.14 32.61
CA GLY A 21 1.15 -27.71 31.86
C GLY A 21 0.63 -28.86 30.98
N GLY A 22 -0.69 -29.04 30.92
CA GLY A 22 -1.33 -29.98 30.03
C GLY A 22 -1.38 -29.52 28.58
N THR A 23 -1.63 -30.45 27.67
CA THR A 23 -1.72 -30.20 26.23
C THR A 23 -3.14 -30.44 25.76
N ILE A 24 -3.76 -29.44 25.10
CA ILE A 24 -5.04 -29.61 24.44
C ILE A 24 -4.76 -30.00 22.97
N THR A 25 -5.18 -31.20 22.58
CA THR A 25 -5.04 -31.71 21.22
C THR A 25 -6.41 -31.91 20.56
N GLY A 26 -6.44 -31.94 19.24
CA GLY A 26 -7.68 -32.22 18.54
C GLY A 26 -7.61 -32.02 17.04
N LYS A 27 -8.75 -32.22 16.38
CA LYS A 27 -8.90 -32.05 14.94
C LYS A 27 -10.02 -31.08 14.59
N ALA A 28 -9.80 -30.31 13.53
CA ALA A 28 -10.86 -29.57 12.85
C ALA A 28 -11.44 -30.44 11.73
N LEU A 29 -12.56 -31.10 11.99
CA LEU A 29 -13.23 -31.98 11.05
C LEU A 29 -14.16 -31.18 10.13
N PHE A 30 -14.22 -31.55 8.85
CA PHE A 30 -15.11 -30.93 7.88
C PHE A 30 -16.21 -31.88 7.43
N GLU A 31 -17.45 -31.41 7.41
CA GLU A 31 -18.60 -32.14 6.88
C GLU A 31 -19.18 -31.45 5.65
N GLY A 32 -19.26 -32.21 4.55
CA GLY A 32 -19.83 -31.78 3.27
C GLY A 32 -18.78 -31.55 2.20
N THR A 33 -19.23 -31.01 1.07
CA THR A 33 -18.35 -30.62 -0.05
C THR A 33 -17.99 -29.15 0.10
N PRO A 34 -16.71 -28.77 0.13
CA PRO A 34 -16.33 -27.36 0.23
C PRO A 34 -16.73 -26.63 -1.06
N GLY A 35 -17.00 -25.32 -0.95
CA GLY A 35 -17.12 -24.49 -2.13
C GLY A 35 -15.81 -24.45 -2.91
N GLU A 36 -15.88 -24.24 -4.23
CA GLU A 36 -14.67 -24.06 -5.02
C GLU A 36 -13.98 -22.75 -4.67
N ASN A 37 -12.69 -22.81 -4.37
CA ASN A 37 -11.90 -21.60 -4.19
C ASN A 37 -11.76 -20.86 -5.53
N PRO A 38 -11.94 -19.53 -5.55
CA PRO A 38 -11.79 -18.75 -6.77
C PRO A 38 -10.36 -18.86 -7.31
N LYS A 39 -10.25 -18.86 -8.65
CA LYS A 39 -8.96 -18.77 -9.33
C LYS A 39 -8.36 -17.38 -9.12
N ILE A 40 -7.07 -17.32 -8.83
CA ILE A 40 -6.33 -16.07 -8.73
C ILE A 40 -5.68 -15.79 -10.09
N ASP A 41 -5.95 -14.62 -10.66
CA ASP A 41 -5.24 -14.13 -11.84
C ASP A 41 -4.04 -13.27 -11.41
N MET A 42 -2.84 -13.86 -11.50
CA MET A 42 -1.58 -13.16 -11.21
C MET A 42 -0.88 -12.67 -12.49
N THR A 43 -1.53 -12.77 -13.66
CA THR A 43 -0.84 -12.56 -14.95
C THR A 43 -0.40 -11.13 -15.18
N ALA A 44 -0.99 -10.18 -14.46
CA ALA A 44 -0.68 -8.77 -14.59
C ALA A 44 0.65 -8.38 -13.88
N ASP A 45 1.05 -9.07 -12.81
CA ASP A 45 2.37 -8.90 -12.17
C ASP A 45 3.39 -9.90 -12.73
N PRO A 46 4.43 -9.46 -13.46
CA PRO A 46 5.43 -10.37 -14.03
C PRO A 46 6.18 -11.20 -12.99
N VAL A 47 6.41 -10.64 -11.79
CA VAL A 47 7.05 -11.35 -10.68
C VAL A 47 6.11 -12.43 -10.18
N CYS A 48 4.85 -12.09 -9.84
CA CYS A 48 3.88 -13.08 -9.37
C CYS A 48 3.62 -14.19 -10.38
N LYS A 49 3.46 -13.85 -11.66
CA LYS A 49 3.33 -14.81 -12.75
C LYS A 49 4.55 -15.73 -12.86
N SER A 50 5.75 -15.20 -12.69
CA SER A 50 6.98 -16.00 -12.78
C SER A 50 7.15 -16.95 -11.59
N LEU A 51 6.71 -16.54 -10.40
CA LEU A 51 6.73 -17.36 -9.19
C LEU A 51 5.63 -18.44 -9.22
N ASN A 52 4.55 -18.19 -9.95
CA ASN A 52 3.37 -19.05 -10.01
C ASN A 52 3.02 -19.43 -11.46
N PRO A 53 3.76 -20.39 -12.09
CA PRO A 53 3.54 -20.78 -13.48
C PRO A 53 2.26 -21.59 -13.72
N GLY A 54 1.63 -22.10 -12.65
CA GLY A 54 0.41 -22.91 -12.69
C GLY A 54 -0.86 -22.12 -12.36
N THR A 55 -2.01 -22.81 -12.37
CA THR A 55 -3.25 -22.25 -11.82
C THR A 55 -3.13 -22.15 -10.30
N VAL A 56 -3.32 -20.94 -9.76
CA VAL A 56 -3.36 -20.70 -8.31
C VAL A 56 -4.82 -20.49 -7.90
N LEU A 57 -5.22 -21.13 -6.81
CA LEU A 57 -6.53 -20.95 -6.19
C LEU A 57 -6.35 -20.18 -4.88
N ALA A 58 -7.35 -19.38 -4.51
CA ALA A 58 -7.39 -18.77 -3.18
C ALA A 58 -7.39 -19.85 -2.09
N GLN A 59 -6.90 -19.52 -0.89
CA GLN A 59 -6.80 -20.45 0.23
C GLN A 59 -7.95 -20.32 1.23
N LYS A 60 -9.13 -19.82 0.78
CA LYS A 60 -10.30 -19.54 1.64
C LYS A 60 -10.86 -20.75 2.38
N VAL A 61 -10.85 -21.90 1.71
CA VAL A 61 -11.25 -23.19 2.28
C VAL A 61 -10.26 -24.26 1.82
N VAL A 62 -9.48 -24.79 2.74
CA VAL A 62 -8.51 -25.86 2.45
C VAL A 62 -8.92 -27.10 3.22
N VAL A 63 -9.53 -28.06 2.51
CA VAL A 63 -9.87 -29.38 3.06
C VAL A 63 -8.74 -30.36 2.73
N ASN A 64 -8.14 -30.92 3.76
CA ASN A 64 -7.09 -31.93 3.64
C ASN A 64 -7.65 -33.25 3.08
N SER A 65 -6.77 -34.11 2.57
CA SER A 65 -7.16 -35.41 1.98
C SER A 65 -7.89 -36.33 2.95
N ASN A 66 -7.72 -36.13 4.26
CA ASN A 66 -8.37 -36.89 5.32
C ASN A 66 -9.73 -36.29 5.76
N GLY A 67 -10.22 -35.23 5.09
CA GLY A 67 -11.50 -34.57 5.39
C GLY A 67 -11.46 -33.58 6.56
N SER A 68 -10.28 -33.13 6.98
CA SER A 68 -10.11 -32.07 7.98
C SER A 68 -9.83 -30.70 7.35
N LEU A 69 -10.00 -29.61 8.11
CA LEU A 69 -9.66 -28.27 7.67
C LEU A 69 -8.24 -27.89 8.07
N ALA A 70 -7.51 -27.26 7.15
CA ALA A 70 -6.33 -26.45 7.48
C ALA A 70 -6.75 -25.01 7.83
N ASN A 71 -5.80 -24.18 8.30
CA ASN A 71 -6.01 -22.76 8.62
C ASN A 71 -7.09 -22.48 9.68
N VAL A 72 -7.41 -23.44 10.55
CA VAL A 72 -8.29 -23.22 11.71
C VAL A 72 -7.46 -22.73 12.90
N PHE A 73 -7.82 -21.55 13.41
CA PHE A 73 -7.20 -20.95 14.59
C PHE A 73 -7.93 -21.41 15.85
N VAL A 74 -7.24 -22.14 16.73
CA VAL A 74 -7.80 -22.66 17.98
C VAL A 74 -7.13 -21.96 19.15
N TYR A 75 -7.91 -21.44 20.09
CA TYR A 75 -7.38 -20.72 21.25
C TYR A 75 -8.26 -20.87 22.49
N ILE A 76 -7.66 -20.64 23.65
CA ILE A 76 -8.42 -20.54 24.91
C ILE A 76 -9.12 -19.19 24.94
N LYS A 77 -10.45 -19.19 24.91
CA LYS A 77 -11.28 -17.99 24.95
C LYS A 77 -11.53 -17.52 26.39
N GLU A 78 -11.84 -18.45 27.29
CA GLU A 78 -12.16 -18.17 28.70
C GLU A 78 -11.58 -19.27 29.61
N GLY A 79 -11.49 -18.98 30.92
CA GLY A 79 -11.01 -19.94 31.94
C GLY A 79 -9.61 -19.65 32.49
N LEU A 80 -8.89 -18.66 31.96
CA LEU A 80 -7.55 -18.28 32.44
C LEU A 80 -7.57 -17.38 33.70
N GLY A 81 -8.74 -16.88 34.10
CA GLY A 81 -8.90 -16.01 35.28
C GLY A 81 -8.13 -14.69 35.13
N SER A 82 -7.48 -14.24 36.21
CA SER A 82 -6.68 -13.01 36.27
C SER A 82 -5.19 -13.22 35.98
N GLN A 83 -4.83 -14.34 35.36
CA GLN A 83 -3.44 -14.62 35.00
C GLN A 83 -2.93 -13.65 33.93
N THR A 84 -1.66 -13.29 34.04
CA THR A 84 -0.98 -12.41 33.08
C THR A 84 0.20 -13.15 32.47
N PHE A 85 0.43 -12.92 31.17
CA PHE A 85 1.47 -13.59 30.41
C PHE A 85 2.35 -12.55 29.75
N ALA A 86 3.67 -12.66 29.93
CA ALA A 86 4.60 -11.79 29.24
C ALA A 86 4.57 -12.09 27.73
N PRO A 87 4.63 -11.07 26.85
CA PRO A 87 4.75 -11.29 25.42
C PRO A 87 6.09 -11.96 25.08
N PRO A 88 6.15 -12.85 24.09
CA PRO A 88 7.40 -13.50 23.69
C PRO A 88 8.43 -12.48 23.20
N ALA A 89 9.71 -12.71 23.52
CA ALA A 89 10.80 -11.88 23.03
C ALA A 89 11.04 -12.05 21.52
N MET A 90 10.75 -13.23 20.97
CA MET A 90 10.85 -13.50 19.54
C MET A 90 9.66 -12.88 18.80
N PRO A 91 9.89 -12.19 17.67
CA PRO A 91 8.81 -11.61 16.90
C PRO A 91 7.97 -12.71 16.23
N ALA A 92 6.66 -12.48 16.14
CA ALA A 92 5.83 -13.16 15.16
C ALA A 92 6.23 -12.68 13.76
N VAL A 93 6.21 -13.54 12.75
CA VAL A 93 6.69 -13.21 11.40
C VAL A 93 5.54 -13.34 10.41
N LEU A 94 5.29 -12.27 9.65
CA LEU A 94 4.40 -12.26 8.49
C LEU A 94 5.24 -11.95 7.25
N ASP A 95 5.32 -12.89 6.31
CA ASP A 95 6.07 -12.71 5.06
C ASP A 95 5.13 -12.59 3.86
N GLN A 96 5.49 -11.71 2.92
CA GLN A 96 4.91 -11.64 1.59
C GLN A 96 5.80 -12.46 0.66
N GLN A 97 5.40 -13.70 0.37
CA GLN A 97 6.17 -14.67 -0.40
C GLN A 97 5.26 -15.37 -1.41
N GLY A 98 5.73 -15.49 -2.65
CA GLY A 98 4.93 -16.12 -3.72
C GLY A 98 3.66 -15.34 -4.07
N CYS A 99 3.62 -14.05 -3.76
CA CYS A 99 2.45 -13.19 -3.86
C CYS A 99 1.26 -13.70 -3.02
N ALA A 100 1.56 -14.21 -1.82
CA ALA A 100 0.63 -14.56 -0.74
C ALA A 100 1.21 -14.16 0.63
N TYR A 101 0.37 -14.07 1.66
CA TYR A 101 0.83 -13.91 3.03
C TYR A 101 1.14 -15.26 3.65
N HIS A 102 2.29 -15.34 4.31
CA HIS A 102 2.76 -16.54 4.98
C HIS A 102 3.15 -16.22 6.43
N PRO A 103 2.54 -16.91 7.42
CA PRO A 103 1.39 -17.80 7.32
C PRO A 103 0.10 -17.10 6.85
N HIS A 104 -0.86 -17.86 6.29
CA HIS A 104 -2.22 -17.35 6.00
C HIS A 104 -2.99 -17.05 7.29
N VAL A 105 -2.86 -17.92 8.30
CA VAL A 105 -3.44 -17.74 9.64
C VAL A 105 -2.34 -17.97 10.68
N GLN A 106 -2.22 -17.06 11.64
CA GLN A 106 -1.29 -17.18 12.75
C GLN A 106 -1.86 -16.57 14.04
N GLY A 107 -1.20 -16.85 15.16
CA GLY A 107 -1.42 -16.10 16.40
C GLY A 107 -0.19 -15.30 16.80
N MET A 108 -0.41 -14.34 17.70
CA MET A 108 0.63 -13.62 18.42
C MET A 108 0.06 -13.09 19.74
N GLN A 109 0.94 -12.72 20.67
CA GLN A 109 0.51 -12.03 21.88
C GLN A 109 0.40 -10.51 21.66
N ALA A 110 -0.53 -9.85 22.33
CA ALA A 110 -0.56 -8.40 22.43
C ALA A 110 0.79 -7.91 22.99
N ASN A 111 1.31 -6.82 22.42
CA ASN A 111 2.64 -6.26 22.65
C ASN A 111 3.83 -7.14 22.21
N GLN A 112 3.60 -8.30 21.60
CA GLN A 112 4.64 -9.02 20.85
C GLN A 112 4.97 -8.24 19.57
N LYS A 113 6.25 -8.24 19.19
CA LYS A 113 6.67 -7.67 17.90
C LYS A 113 6.14 -8.53 16.74
N LEU A 114 5.56 -7.88 15.74
CA LEU A 114 5.28 -8.45 14.42
C LEU A 114 6.36 -7.96 13.45
N GLN A 115 7.19 -8.88 12.96
CA GLN A 115 8.15 -8.62 11.89
C GLN A 115 7.49 -8.91 10.55
N ILE A 116 7.28 -7.85 9.76
CA ILE A 116 6.69 -7.90 8.44
C ILE A 116 7.83 -7.94 7.41
N ILE A 117 7.85 -8.96 6.57
CA ILE A 117 8.90 -9.21 5.57
C ILE A 117 8.26 -9.20 4.18
N ASN A 118 8.97 -8.67 3.18
CA ASN A 118 8.65 -8.92 1.78
C ASN A 118 9.78 -9.73 1.13
N SER A 119 9.54 -11.00 0.86
CA SER A 119 10.48 -11.90 0.17
C SER A 119 10.39 -11.83 -1.35
N ASP A 120 9.33 -11.23 -1.89
CA ASP A 120 9.09 -11.07 -3.31
C ASP A 120 9.76 -9.82 -3.89
N ALA A 121 10.11 -9.89 -5.17
CA ALA A 121 10.74 -8.78 -5.89
C ALA A 121 9.75 -7.73 -6.42
N THR A 122 8.49 -7.78 -5.97
CA THR A 122 7.43 -6.84 -6.35
C THR A 122 6.92 -6.03 -5.16
N LEU A 123 6.14 -4.98 -5.44
CA LEU A 123 5.51 -4.18 -4.41
C LEU A 123 4.33 -4.95 -3.82
N HIS A 124 4.32 -5.01 -2.50
CA HIS A 124 3.15 -5.40 -1.72
C HIS A 124 2.88 -4.32 -0.67
N ASN A 125 1.77 -4.45 0.03
CA ASN A 125 1.56 -3.74 1.28
C ASN A 125 0.97 -4.69 2.33
N VAL A 126 1.01 -4.29 3.60
CA VAL A 126 0.27 -4.96 4.68
C VAL A 126 -0.68 -3.94 5.30
N HIS A 127 -1.96 -4.11 5.02
CA HIS A 127 -3.06 -3.35 5.60
C HIS A 127 -3.73 -4.18 6.69
N ALA A 128 -3.58 -3.76 7.95
CA ALA A 128 -4.13 -4.44 9.12
C ALA A 128 -5.41 -3.73 9.59
N PHE A 129 -6.58 -4.33 9.35
CA PHE A 129 -7.88 -3.79 9.74
C PHE A 129 -8.19 -4.10 11.21
N SER A 130 -7.48 -3.45 12.13
CA SER A 130 -7.69 -3.63 13.57
C SER A 130 -8.71 -2.64 14.13
N LYS A 131 -9.64 -3.14 14.94
CA LYS A 131 -10.66 -2.36 15.66
C LYS A 131 -10.17 -1.88 17.03
N ASN A 132 -9.32 -2.67 17.69
CA ASN A 132 -8.87 -2.44 19.06
C ASN A 132 -7.46 -1.87 19.15
N SER A 133 -6.72 -1.85 18.04
CA SER A 133 -5.39 -1.24 17.93
C SER A 133 -5.36 -0.23 16.77
N PRO A 134 -4.38 0.69 16.71
CA PRO A 134 -4.23 1.56 15.55
C PRO A 134 -4.05 0.75 14.27
N GLU A 135 -4.97 0.94 13.33
CA GLU A 135 -4.85 0.44 11.96
C GLU A 135 -3.54 0.94 11.34
N PHE A 136 -2.94 0.11 10.50
CA PHE A 136 -1.79 0.51 9.69
C PHE A 136 -1.88 -0.05 8.28
N ASN A 137 -1.31 0.68 7.34
CA ASN A 137 -1.14 0.27 5.97
C ASN A 137 0.30 0.55 5.55
N LEU A 138 1.09 -0.51 5.31
CA LEU A 138 2.53 -0.38 5.14
C LEU A 138 2.95 -0.83 3.74
N GLY A 139 3.40 0.11 2.92
CA GLY A 139 4.03 -0.20 1.64
C GLY A 139 5.34 -0.97 1.85
N MET A 140 5.44 -2.13 1.20
CA MET A 140 6.59 -3.05 1.21
C MET A 140 7.14 -3.20 -0.22
N PRO A 141 7.79 -2.16 -0.80
CA PRO A 141 8.19 -2.14 -2.21
C PRO A 141 9.36 -3.04 -2.58
N MET A 142 10.17 -3.52 -1.63
CA MET A 142 11.49 -4.13 -1.94
C MET A 142 11.63 -5.54 -1.37
N LYS A 143 12.23 -6.43 -2.16
CA LYS A 143 12.69 -7.74 -1.69
C LYS A 143 13.64 -7.59 -0.51
N GLY A 144 13.41 -8.37 0.53
CA GLY A 144 14.17 -8.36 1.78
C GLY A 144 13.83 -7.18 2.70
N MET A 145 12.85 -6.33 2.35
CA MET A 145 12.40 -5.26 3.24
C MET A 145 11.79 -5.85 4.50
N LYS A 146 12.15 -5.27 5.65
CA LYS A 146 11.63 -5.66 6.96
C LYS A 146 11.10 -4.45 7.70
N LEU A 147 9.90 -4.54 8.24
CA LEU A 147 9.30 -3.55 9.14
C LEU A 147 8.86 -4.25 10.43
N GLU A 148 8.78 -3.49 11.53
CA GLU A 148 8.25 -3.99 12.80
C GLU A 148 6.99 -3.21 13.20
N LYS A 149 5.96 -3.94 13.64
CA LYS A 149 4.74 -3.40 14.25
C LYS A 149 4.39 -4.15 15.53
N THR A 150 3.46 -3.61 16.30
CA THR A 150 2.89 -4.25 17.48
C THR A 150 1.40 -3.96 17.54
N PHE A 151 0.62 -4.92 18.01
CA PHE A 151 -0.77 -4.69 18.42
C PHE A 151 -0.79 -4.54 19.93
N SER A 152 -1.32 -3.43 20.44
CA SER A 152 -1.29 -3.15 21.88
C SER A 152 -2.41 -3.84 22.65
N ASN A 153 -3.54 -4.08 21.98
CA ASN A 153 -4.73 -4.68 22.56
C ASN A 153 -5.07 -6.01 21.87
N PRO A 154 -5.65 -6.98 22.61
CA PRO A 154 -6.09 -8.24 22.03
C PRO A 154 -7.24 -8.01 21.03
N GLU A 155 -7.19 -8.75 19.94
CA GLU A 155 -8.17 -8.76 18.87
C GLU A 155 -8.00 -10.07 18.08
N VAL A 156 -9.03 -10.90 18.12
CA VAL A 156 -8.97 -12.21 17.47
C VAL A 156 -9.29 -12.03 16.00
N MET A 157 -8.35 -12.48 15.15
CA MET A 157 -8.44 -12.48 13.69
C MET A 157 -8.49 -11.09 13.07
N VAL A 158 -7.49 -10.27 13.40
CA VAL A 158 -7.20 -9.04 12.65
C VAL A 158 -6.91 -9.41 11.20
N LYS A 159 -7.73 -8.90 10.27
CA LYS A 159 -7.59 -9.18 8.84
C LYS A 159 -6.43 -8.38 8.26
N MET A 160 -5.51 -9.09 7.61
CA MET A 160 -4.45 -8.53 6.79
C MET A 160 -4.89 -8.57 5.33
N ARG A 161 -4.72 -7.46 4.61
CA ARG A 161 -4.97 -7.39 3.15
C ARG A 161 -3.83 -6.66 2.45
N CYS A 162 -3.49 -7.12 1.25
CA CYS A 162 -2.69 -6.37 0.32
C CYS A 162 -3.66 -5.58 -0.58
N ASP A 163 -3.62 -4.26 -0.53
CA ASP A 163 -4.39 -3.40 -1.43
C ASP A 163 -3.79 -3.39 -2.85
N VAL A 164 -2.53 -3.80 -2.99
CA VAL A 164 -1.84 -3.98 -4.28
C VAL A 164 -2.29 -5.26 -4.97
N HIS A 165 -2.45 -6.36 -4.22
CA HIS A 165 -2.87 -7.66 -4.74
C HIS A 165 -4.08 -8.15 -3.95
N PRO A 166 -5.31 -7.87 -4.40
CA PRO A 166 -6.54 -8.09 -3.63
C PRO A 166 -6.76 -9.53 -3.17
N TRP A 167 -6.12 -10.50 -3.83
CA TRP A 167 -6.17 -11.91 -3.45
C TRP A 167 -5.32 -12.26 -2.20
N MET A 168 -4.37 -11.40 -1.82
CA MET A 168 -3.53 -11.63 -0.65
C MET A 168 -4.30 -11.21 0.61
N THR A 169 -4.88 -12.19 1.27
CA THR A 169 -5.50 -12.03 2.58
C THR A 169 -4.79 -12.92 3.59
N GLY A 170 -4.90 -12.58 4.88
CA GLY A 170 -4.39 -13.37 5.98
C GLY A 170 -4.97 -12.88 7.30
N TYR A 171 -4.77 -13.63 8.38
CA TYR A 171 -5.39 -13.35 9.67
C TYR A 171 -4.42 -13.57 10.82
N ILE A 172 -4.42 -12.61 11.75
CA ILE A 172 -3.58 -12.66 12.96
C ILE A 172 -4.47 -12.64 14.20
N GLY A 173 -4.37 -13.67 15.02
CA GLY A 173 -5.03 -13.76 16.33
C GLY A 173 -4.17 -13.09 17.39
N VAL A 174 -4.55 -11.89 17.82
CA VAL A 174 -3.84 -11.16 18.87
C VAL A 174 -4.47 -11.49 20.22
N LEU A 175 -3.75 -12.22 21.07
CA LEU A 175 -4.23 -12.71 22.37
C LEU A 175 -3.41 -12.13 23.52
N ASN A 176 -3.95 -12.10 24.73
CA ASN A 176 -3.18 -11.70 25.93
C ASN A 176 -2.40 -12.87 26.56
N HIS A 177 -2.46 -14.05 25.95
CA HIS A 177 -1.86 -15.29 26.45
C HIS A 177 -1.27 -16.12 25.30
N PRO A 178 -0.37 -17.07 25.58
CA PRO A 178 0.28 -17.90 24.55
C PRO A 178 -0.56 -19.08 24.07
N PHE A 179 -1.68 -19.39 24.73
CA PHE A 179 -2.45 -20.62 24.48
C PHE A 179 -3.32 -20.56 23.22
N TYR A 180 -2.68 -20.80 22.07
CA TYR A 180 -3.33 -20.97 20.77
C TYR A 180 -2.54 -21.94 19.88
N ALA A 181 -3.18 -22.40 18.82
CA ALA A 181 -2.60 -23.21 17.77
C ALA A 181 -3.32 -22.95 16.44
N VAL A 182 -2.65 -23.26 15.33
CA VAL A 182 -3.27 -23.34 14.00
C VAL A 182 -3.17 -24.78 13.53
N THR A 183 -4.25 -25.30 12.95
CA THR A 183 -4.26 -26.66 12.41
C THR A 183 -3.22 -26.85 11.32
N ASN A 184 -2.52 -27.98 11.36
CA ASN A 184 -1.57 -28.38 10.32
C ASN A 184 -2.25 -28.95 9.06
N ASP A 185 -1.46 -29.49 8.14
CA ASP A 185 -1.88 -30.16 6.90
C ASP A 185 -2.65 -31.49 7.11
N GLN A 186 -2.76 -31.94 8.36
CA GLN A 186 -3.63 -33.04 8.77
C GLN A 186 -4.88 -32.55 9.53
N GLY A 187 -5.04 -31.24 9.69
CA GLY A 187 -6.10 -30.59 10.43
C GLY A 187 -6.01 -30.79 11.94
N VAL A 188 -4.82 -31.17 12.44
CA VAL A 188 -4.54 -31.39 13.85
C VAL A 188 -4.00 -30.10 14.45
N PHE A 189 -4.46 -29.76 15.66
CA PHE A 189 -3.91 -28.67 16.47
C PHE A 189 -3.42 -29.19 17.82
N GLU A 190 -2.48 -28.46 18.41
CA GLU A 190 -1.87 -28.79 19.70
C GLU A 190 -1.56 -27.49 20.47
N VAL A 191 -2.32 -27.23 21.53
CA VAL A 191 -2.10 -26.09 22.44
C VAL A 191 -1.36 -26.59 23.67
N LYS A 192 -0.09 -26.17 23.80
CA LYS A 192 0.84 -26.66 24.84
C LYS A 192 0.82 -25.80 26.09
N ASP A 193 1.37 -26.37 27.16
CA ASP A 193 1.67 -25.71 28.43
C ASP A 193 0.44 -25.07 29.12
N VAL A 194 -0.76 -25.60 28.85
CA VAL A 194 -2.01 -25.11 29.40
C VAL A 194 -2.09 -25.50 30.89
N PRO A 195 -2.29 -24.55 31.83
CA PRO A 195 -2.44 -24.90 33.23
C PRO A 195 -3.62 -25.87 33.45
N PRO A 196 -3.60 -26.69 34.52
CA PRO A 196 -4.78 -27.46 34.88
C PRO A 196 -5.97 -26.55 35.20
N GLY A 197 -7.15 -26.86 34.68
CA GLY A 197 -8.34 -26.02 34.82
C GLY A 197 -9.47 -26.36 33.86
N GLU A 198 -10.56 -25.60 33.96
CA GLU A 198 -11.68 -25.65 33.02
C GLU A 198 -11.62 -24.44 32.09
N TYR A 199 -11.68 -24.70 30.78
CA TYR A 199 -11.51 -23.71 29.74
C TYR A 199 -12.65 -23.74 28.74
N VAL A 200 -12.97 -22.57 28.20
CA VAL A 200 -13.73 -22.46 26.95
C VAL A 200 -12.72 -22.32 25.82
N VAL A 201 -12.66 -23.30 24.93
CA VAL A 201 -11.79 -23.28 23.75
C VAL A 201 -12.63 -22.92 22.53
N GLU A 202 -12.15 -21.98 21.72
CA GLU A 202 -12.80 -21.57 20.48
C GLU A 202 -11.91 -21.88 19.28
N ALA A 203 -12.50 -22.48 18.24
CA ALA A 203 -11.91 -22.68 16.94
C ALA A 203 -12.56 -21.76 15.92
N TRP A 204 -11.77 -20.96 15.21
CA TRP A 204 -12.20 -20.03 14.18
C TRP A 204 -11.71 -20.48 12.79
N HIS A 205 -12.57 -20.35 11.79
CA HIS A 205 -12.24 -20.52 10.37
C HIS A 205 -12.83 -19.38 9.54
N GLU A 206 -12.06 -18.85 8.58
CA GLU A 206 -12.41 -17.63 7.82
C GLU A 206 -13.78 -17.70 7.13
N THR A 207 -14.16 -18.87 6.61
CA THR A 207 -15.44 -19.07 5.90
C THR A 207 -16.58 -19.58 6.80
N TYR A 208 -16.24 -20.31 7.87
CA TYR A 208 -17.22 -21.12 8.63
C TYR A 208 -17.43 -20.61 10.06
N GLY A 209 -16.85 -19.45 10.38
CA GLY A 209 -17.02 -18.78 11.67
C GLY A 209 -16.37 -19.54 12.82
N THR A 210 -16.98 -19.47 14.00
CA THR A 210 -16.43 -20.02 15.24
C THR A 210 -17.21 -21.22 15.77
N LYS A 211 -16.50 -22.09 16.48
CA LYS A 211 -17.04 -23.20 17.27
C LYS A 211 -16.42 -23.17 18.66
N THR A 212 -17.24 -23.26 19.70
CA THR A 212 -16.78 -23.28 21.09
C THR A 212 -17.02 -24.65 21.73
N GLN A 213 -16.11 -25.05 22.61
CA GLN A 213 -16.21 -26.27 23.41
C GLN A 213 -15.65 -26.02 24.81
N ASN A 214 -16.24 -26.67 25.81
CA ASN A 214 -15.69 -26.70 27.16
C ASN A 214 -14.67 -27.84 27.27
N VAL A 215 -13.52 -27.57 27.86
CA VAL A 215 -12.42 -28.52 28.01
C VAL A 215 -11.88 -28.46 29.43
N THR A 216 -11.77 -29.63 30.07
CA THR A 216 -11.13 -29.77 31.39
C THR A 216 -9.74 -30.35 31.20
N VAL A 217 -8.72 -29.65 31.67
CA VAL A 217 -7.32 -30.09 31.67
C VAL A 217 -6.98 -30.54 33.09
N SER A 218 -6.88 -31.85 33.32
CA SER A 218 -6.67 -32.44 34.65
C SER A 218 -5.26 -32.98 34.87
N ASP A 219 -4.73 -33.83 33.97
CA ASP A 219 -3.41 -34.50 34.13
C ASP A 219 -2.67 -34.64 32.78
N GLY A 220 -2.23 -33.52 32.21
CA GLY A 220 -1.25 -33.52 31.11
C GLY A 220 -1.80 -33.53 29.69
N GLU A 221 -2.98 -34.09 29.43
CA GLU A 221 -3.58 -34.08 28.09
C GLU A 221 -5.12 -33.94 28.13
N ALA A 222 -5.67 -33.15 27.20
CA ALA A 222 -7.09 -33.04 26.94
C ALA A 222 -7.34 -33.10 25.44
N ALA A 223 -8.40 -33.77 25.00
CA ALA A 223 -8.74 -33.92 23.58
C ALA A 223 -10.08 -33.25 23.26
N VAL A 224 -10.13 -32.44 22.20
CA VAL A 224 -11.36 -31.78 21.74
C VAL A 224 -11.38 -31.63 20.22
N ASP A 225 -12.44 -32.12 19.58
CA ASP A 225 -12.62 -31.96 18.14
C ASP A 225 -13.64 -30.86 17.83
N PHE A 226 -13.39 -30.11 16.77
CA PHE A 226 -14.28 -29.09 16.24
C PHE A 226 -14.82 -29.54 14.89
N LYS A 227 -16.15 -29.53 14.73
CA LYS A 227 -16.82 -29.91 13.49
C LYS A 227 -17.33 -28.67 12.78
N PHE A 228 -16.85 -28.45 11.56
CA PHE A 228 -17.32 -27.40 10.66
C PHE A 228 -18.13 -28.03 9.52
N SER A 229 -19.13 -27.31 9.03
CA SER A 229 -19.99 -27.78 7.94
C SER A 229 -20.06 -26.79 6.80
N ALA A 230 -20.08 -27.30 5.56
CA ALA A 230 -20.34 -26.52 4.35
C ALA A 230 -21.67 -25.73 4.39
N LYS A 231 -22.60 -26.10 5.28
CA LYS A 231 -23.91 -25.44 5.45
C LYS A 231 -23.88 -24.21 6.36
N GLU A 232 -22.76 -23.95 7.03
CA GLU A 232 -22.62 -22.91 8.06
C GLU A 232 -21.65 -21.81 7.61
N ILE A 233 -21.86 -21.28 6.40
CA ILE A 233 -21.08 -20.16 5.87
C ILE A 233 -21.45 -18.87 6.62
N VAL A 234 -20.45 -18.11 7.05
CA VAL A 234 -20.61 -16.83 7.74
C VAL A 234 -20.02 -15.73 6.85
N ASP A 235 -20.73 -14.60 6.73
CA ASP A 235 -20.23 -13.40 6.05
C ASP A 235 -19.05 -12.77 6.80
N GLU A 236 -17.95 -12.52 6.09
CA GLU A 236 -16.74 -11.85 6.60
C GLU A 236 -17.02 -10.46 7.21
N ALA A 237 -18.06 -9.74 6.76
CA ALA A 237 -18.31 -8.35 7.18
C ALA A 237 -19.34 -8.19 8.31
N SER A 238 -20.32 -9.10 8.45
CA SER A 238 -21.54 -8.84 9.22
C SER A 238 -21.88 -9.88 10.30
N GLY A 239 -21.18 -11.02 10.34
CA GLY A 239 -21.50 -12.11 11.28
C GLY A 239 -22.88 -12.76 11.04
N LEU A 240 -23.53 -12.47 9.92
CA LEU A 240 -24.85 -12.99 9.54
C LEU A 240 -24.73 -14.21 8.61
N LYS A 241 -25.67 -15.15 8.73
CA LYS A 241 -25.82 -16.30 7.81
C LYS A 241 -26.41 -15.81 6.49
N ILE A 242 -25.63 -15.85 5.40
CA ILE A 242 -26.11 -15.41 4.08
C ILE A 242 -26.82 -16.56 3.33
N LYS A 243 -28.01 -16.26 2.79
CA LYS A 243 -28.57 -16.92 1.60
C LYS A 243 -28.05 -16.17 0.37
N THR A 244 -27.38 -16.87 -0.53
CA THR A 244 -26.77 -16.31 -1.73
C THR A 244 -27.80 -15.67 -2.65
N SER A 245 -27.68 -14.36 -2.89
CA SER A 245 -28.28 -13.69 -4.04
C SER A 245 -27.19 -12.93 -4.79
N GLU A 246 -27.11 -13.19 -6.09
CA GLU A 246 -26.13 -12.68 -7.03
C GLU A 246 -26.07 -11.15 -7.04
N ALA A 247 -24.89 -10.59 -6.78
CA ALA A 247 -24.60 -9.18 -7.02
C ALA A 247 -24.25 -8.99 -8.51
N LYS A 248 -24.86 -7.97 -9.13
CA LYS A 248 -24.59 -7.58 -10.53
C LYS A 248 -23.13 -7.09 -10.69
N PRO A 249 -22.51 -7.30 -11.86
CA PRO A 249 -21.15 -6.86 -12.10
C PRO A 249 -21.11 -5.33 -12.20
N VAL A 250 -20.46 -4.70 -11.22
CA VAL A 250 -19.93 -3.33 -11.33
C VAL A 250 -18.68 -3.42 -12.22
N GLU A 251 -18.41 -2.40 -13.04
CA GLU A 251 -17.11 -2.27 -13.71
C GLU A 251 -16.01 -2.22 -12.64
N HIS A 252 -15.39 -3.36 -12.38
CA HIS A 252 -14.30 -3.48 -11.42
C HIS A 252 -13.00 -3.11 -12.15
N PHE A 253 -12.39 -1.98 -11.77
CA PHE A 253 -11.02 -1.72 -12.19
C PHE A 253 -10.11 -2.69 -11.46
N ASP A 254 -9.35 -3.47 -12.21
CA ASP A 254 -8.34 -4.36 -11.64
C ASP A 254 -7.15 -3.51 -11.16
N ASP A 255 -7.18 -3.16 -9.87
CA ASP A 255 -6.16 -2.39 -9.18
C ASP A 255 -4.82 -3.15 -9.11
N SER A 256 -4.86 -4.49 -9.16
CA SER A 256 -3.69 -5.36 -9.17
C SER A 256 -2.93 -5.32 -10.49
N ALA A 257 -3.67 -5.18 -11.59
CA ALA A 257 -3.08 -5.00 -12.90
C ALA A 257 -2.46 -3.63 -13.08
N ALA A 258 -3.09 -2.58 -12.53
CA ALA A 258 -2.63 -1.19 -12.67
C ALA A 258 -1.16 -1.05 -12.25
N LEU A 259 -0.78 -1.55 -11.06
CA LEU A 259 0.56 -1.44 -10.49
C LEU A 259 1.69 -2.07 -11.32
N ASN A 260 1.32 -2.99 -12.20
CA ASN A 260 2.23 -3.78 -13.03
C ASN A 260 2.05 -3.59 -14.53
N ARG A 261 1.16 -2.66 -14.96
CA ARG A 261 1.07 -2.30 -16.37
C ARG A 261 2.44 -1.79 -16.83
N PRO A 262 3.04 -2.41 -17.86
CA PRO A 262 4.23 -1.84 -18.46
C PRO A 262 3.89 -0.44 -18.94
N ARG A 263 4.75 0.54 -18.63
CA ARG A 263 4.56 1.91 -19.10
C ARG A 263 4.26 1.87 -20.59
N LYS A 264 3.14 2.48 -20.99
CA LYS A 264 2.80 2.64 -22.40
C LYS A 264 4.04 3.19 -23.09
N LYS A 265 4.48 2.55 -24.18
CA LYS A 265 5.77 2.85 -24.84
C LYS A 265 5.88 4.35 -24.99
N GLN A 266 6.85 4.95 -24.30
CA GLN A 266 7.01 6.40 -24.34
C GLN A 266 7.25 6.81 -25.78
N ILE A 267 6.36 7.66 -26.27
CA ILE A 267 6.61 8.46 -27.46
C ILE A 267 7.72 9.42 -27.04
N TRP A 268 8.62 9.80 -27.96
CA TRP A 268 9.71 10.76 -27.67
C TRP A 268 9.20 12.18 -27.29
N TRP A 269 7.89 12.34 -27.13
CA TRP A 269 7.22 13.62 -26.98
C TRP A 269 6.29 13.65 -25.78
N LEU A 270 5.62 14.79 -25.58
CA LEU A 270 4.65 14.97 -24.49
C LEU A 270 3.59 13.85 -24.50
N PRO A 271 3.25 13.28 -23.34
CA PRO A 271 2.17 12.30 -23.26
C PRO A 271 0.84 13.00 -23.57
N GLU A 272 -0.14 12.22 -23.99
CA GLU A 272 -1.47 12.74 -24.30
C GLU A 272 -2.06 13.52 -23.12
N ASN A 273 -2.61 14.71 -23.40
CA ASN A 273 -3.26 15.52 -22.38
C ASN A 273 -4.64 14.95 -22.04
N ILE A 274 -4.92 14.83 -20.74
CA ILE A 274 -6.24 14.42 -20.23
C ILE A 274 -6.80 15.36 -19.16
N SER A 275 -6.13 16.48 -18.86
CA SER A 275 -6.66 17.51 -17.97
C SER A 275 -7.36 18.63 -18.73
N THR A 276 -8.30 19.29 -18.05
CA THR A 276 -9.06 20.43 -18.60
C THR A 276 -8.19 21.63 -18.96
N TYR A 277 -7.08 21.86 -18.26
CA TYR A 277 -6.16 22.98 -18.51
C TYR A 277 -4.92 22.61 -19.34
N GLY A 278 -4.61 21.33 -19.52
CA GLY A 278 -3.33 20.91 -20.10
C GLY A 278 -3.12 21.37 -21.55
N SER A 279 -4.19 21.62 -22.31
CA SER A 279 -4.08 22.15 -23.68
C SER A 279 -3.48 23.56 -23.71
N GLU A 280 -3.73 24.40 -22.72
CA GLU A 280 -3.15 25.75 -22.65
C GLU A 280 -1.66 25.71 -22.28
N ILE A 281 -1.27 24.77 -21.41
CA ILE A 281 0.14 24.51 -21.09
C ILE A 281 0.88 24.00 -22.34
N ASP A 282 0.28 23.06 -23.07
CA ASP A 282 0.88 22.52 -24.29
C ASP A 282 1.06 23.62 -25.36
N LYS A 283 0.08 24.52 -25.55
CA LYS A 283 0.22 25.68 -26.45
C LYS A 283 1.38 26.58 -26.05
N LEU A 284 1.51 26.91 -24.76
CA LEU A 284 2.62 27.73 -24.26
C LEU A 284 3.97 27.04 -24.51
N PHE A 285 4.06 25.74 -24.24
CA PHE A 285 5.24 24.93 -24.53
C PHE A 285 5.62 24.99 -26.02
N TYR A 286 4.67 24.76 -26.93
CA TYR A 286 4.97 24.78 -28.37
C TYR A 286 5.40 26.15 -28.87
N ILE A 287 4.80 27.24 -28.37
CA ILE A 287 5.20 28.59 -28.76
C ILE A 287 6.64 28.87 -28.30
N ILE A 288 6.98 28.53 -27.06
CA ILE A 288 8.35 28.66 -26.55
C ILE A 288 9.31 27.80 -27.39
N LEU A 289 8.93 26.56 -27.70
CA LEU A 289 9.72 25.65 -28.52
C LEU A 289 9.98 26.23 -29.92
N TRP A 290 8.97 26.78 -30.59
CA TRP A 290 9.16 27.36 -31.93
C TRP A 290 10.00 28.62 -31.91
N ILE A 291 9.79 29.51 -30.94
CA ILE A 291 10.60 30.73 -30.78
C ILE A 291 12.06 30.37 -30.51
N THR A 292 12.32 29.52 -29.51
CA THR A 292 13.67 29.09 -29.15
C THR A 292 14.33 28.27 -30.24
N GLY A 293 13.58 27.40 -30.93
CA GLY A 293 14.04 26.63 -32.07
C GLY A 293 14.45 27.52 -33.25
N ALA A 294 13.64 28.52 -33.60
CA ALA A 294 13.98 29.47 -34.67
C ALA A 294 15.24 30.29 -34.33
N ILE A 295 15.35 30.77 -33.09
CA ILE A 295 16.54 31.49 -32.61
C ILE A 295 17.76 30.56 -32.64
N PHE A 296 17.64 29.34 -32.14
CA PHE A 296 18.71 28.34 -32.15
C PHE A 296 19.20 28.08 -33.58
N VAL A 297 18.30 27.79 -34.52
CA VAL A 297 18.66 27.56 -35.93
C VAL A 297 19.32 28.80 -36.53
N GLY A 298 18.81 30.01 -36.25
CA GLY A 298 19.40 31.26 -36.73
C GLY A 298 20.82 31.48 -36.20
N VAL A 299 21.04 31.26 -34.89
CA VAL A 299 22.36 31.38 -34.26
C VAL A 299 23.32 30.33 -34.79
N GLN A 300 22.89 29.07 -34.93
CA GLN A 300 23.73 28.00 -35.49
C GLN A 300 24.07 28.25 -36.96
N ALA A 301 23.11 28.70 -37.77
CA ALA A 301 23.35 29.04 -39.16
C ALA A 301 24.33 30.22 -39.30
N ALA A 302 24.20 31.24 -38.46
CA ALA A 302 25.15 32.34 -38.39
C ALA A 302 26.54 31.84 -37.97
N LEU A 303 26.65 31.04 -36.91
CA LEU A 303 27.92 30.49 -36.46
C LEU A 303 28.60 29.67 -37.56
N LEU A 304 27.86 28.76 -38.21
CA LEU A 304 28.36 27.97 -39.34
C LEU A 304 28.79 28.88 -40.50
N PHE A 305 27.97 29.86 -40.87
CA PHE A 305 28.33 30.83 -41.90
C PHE A 305 29.65 31.53 -41.57
N PHE A 306 29.83 32.00 -40.34
CA PHE A 306 31.06 32.68 -39.92
C PHE A 306 32.26 31.74 -39.93
N LEU A 307 32.10 30.51 -39.43
CA LEU A 307 33.15 29.47 -39.46
C LEU A 307 33.59 29.16 -40.90
N PHE A 308 32.67 29.03 -41.84
CA PHE A 308 33.00 28.71 -43.23
C PHE A 308 33.56 29.92 -44.00
N ARG A 309 32.91 31.08 -43.86
CA ARG A 309 33.22 32.30 -44.62
C ARG A 309 34.48 33.00 -44.14
N TYR A 310 34.75 32.95 -42.85
CA TYR A 310 35.88 33.63 -42.19
C TYR A 310 36.91 32.63 -41.61
N ARG A 311 36.96 31.40 -42.12
CA ARG A 311 38.04 30.46 -41.78
C ARG A 311 39.41 31.07 -42.08
N ALA A 312 40.42 30.70 -41.29
CA ALA A 312 41.79 31.14 -41.51
C ALA A 312 42.30 30.72 -42.91
N GLN A 313 42.92 31.66 -43.61
CA GLN A 313 43.55 31.46 -44.91
C GLN A 313 44.88 32.20 -44.94
N GLU A 314 45.89 31.56 -45.52
CA GLU A 314 47.23 32.13 -45.62
C GLU A 314 47.22 33.44 -46.42
N GLY A 315 47.91 34.45 -45.91
CA GLY A 315 47.96 35.78 -46.54
C GLY A 315 46.73 36.69 -46.31
N VAL A 316 45.66 36.21 -45.69
CA VAL A 316 44.45 37.01 -45.39
C VAL A 316 44.51 37.57 -43.96
N LYS A 317 44.47 38.90 -43.82
CA LYS A 317 44.41 39.57 -42.51
C LYS A 317 42.96 39.76 -42.05
N ALA A 318 42.72 39.64 -40.74
CA ALA A 318 41.41 39.89 -40.14
C ALA A 318 41.01 41.37 -40.27
N PHE A 319 39.73 41.63 -40.50
CA PHE A 319 39.18 42.98 -40.53
C PHE A 319 38.76 43.42 -39.12
N TYR A 320 39.19 44.61 -38.68
CA TYR A 320 38.81 45.16 -37.39
C TYR A 320 37.49 45.91 -37.50
N VAL A 321 36.46 45.44 -36.78
CA VAL A 321 35.17 46.11 -36.62
C VAL A 321 34.95 46.37 -35.13
N HIS A 322 34.47 47.55 -34.79
CA HIS A 322 34.06 47.86 -33.42
C HIS A 322 32.62 48.39 -33.38
N GLY A 323 31.77 47.67 -32.64
CA GLY A 323 30.43 48.10 -32.22
C GLY A 323 29.40 48.23 -33.34
N ASN A 324 28.13 48.11 -32.96
CA ASN A 324 27.01 48.60 -33.77
C ASN A 324 25.81 48.84 -32.86
N ASN A 325 25.69 50.08 -32.36
CA ASN A 325 24.63 50.44 -31.42
C ASN A 325 23.22 50.11 -31.91
N ARG A 326 22.97 50.18 -33.23
CA ARG A 326 21.64 49.83 -33.79
C ARG A 326 21.37 48.33 -33.65
N LEU A 327 22.35 47.50 -33.99
CA LEU A 327 22.24 46.05 -33.89
C LEU A 327 22.15 45.61 -32.42
N GLU A 328 22.94 46.28 -31.56
CA GLU A 328 22.91 46.13 -30.10
C GLU A 328 21.53 46.41 -29.50
N VAL A 329 20.89 47.50 -29.91
CA VAL A 329 19.53 47.83 -29.48
C VAL A 329 18.53 46.80 -29.99
N ILE A 330 18.60 46.39 -31.26
CA ILE A 330 17.67 45.41 -31.84
C ILE A 330 17.70 44.08 -31.09
N TRP A 331 18.88 43.50 -30.86
CA TRP A 331 18.99 42.21 -30.18
C TRP A 331 18.75 42.29 -28.67
N THR A 332 18.69 43.49 -28.08
CA THR A 332 18.36 43.67 -26.66
C THR A 332 16.86 43.86 -26.48
N VAL A 333 16.25 44.72 -27.31
CA VAL A 333 14.81 45.02 -27.25
C VAL A 333 13.98 43.82 -27.71
N THR A 334 14.41 43.10 -28.75
CA THR A 334 13.62 41.98 -29.30
C THR A 334 13.40 40.86 -28.27
N PRO A 335 14.44 40.31 -27.58
CA PRO A 335 14.23 39.33 -26.53
C PRO A 335 13.42 39.89 -25.35
N ALA A 336 13.61 41.15 -24.99
CA ALA A 336 12.84 41.77 -23.91
C ALA A 336 11.34 41.78 -24.21
N ILE A 337 10.92 42.17 -25.42
CA ILE A 337 9.51 42.16 -25.83
C ILE A 337 8.95 40.73 -25.82
N ILE A 338 9.70 39.75 -26.35
CA ILE A 338 9.30 38.34 -26.36
C ILE A 338 9.08 37.85 -24.93
N LEU A 339 10.00 38.12 -24.01
CA LEU A 339 9.89 37.70 -22.61
C LEU A 339 8.71 38.35 -21.89
N VAL A 340 8.45 39.65 -22.12
CA VAL A 340 7.28 40.34 -21.54
C VAL A 340 5.99 39.69 -21.99
N PHE A 341 5.84 39.41 -23.30
CA PHE A 341 4.66 38.75 -23.84
C PHE A 341 4.46 37.35 -23.25
N LEU A 342 5.50 36.52 -23.24
CA LEU A 342 5.45 35.16 -22.70
C LEU A 342 5.14 35.16 -21.19
N THR A 343 5.65 36.14 -20.45
CA THR A 343 5.42 36.26 -19.00
C THR A 343 3.95 36.55 -18.70
N ILE A 344 3.33 37.52 -19.38
CA ILE A 344 1.91 37.87 -19.15
C ILE A 344 1.01 36.66 -19.43
N TRP A 345 1.25 35.94 -20.52
CA TRP A 345 0.50 34.73 -20.85
C TRP A 345 0.73 33.63 -19.82
N SER A 346 1.99 33.32 -19.49
CA SER A 346 2.36 32.29 -18.51
C SER A 346 1.72 32.54 -17.14
N GLN A 347 1.65 33.79 -16.68
CA GLN A 347 1.05 34.16 -15.39
C GLN A 347 -0.45 33.85 -15.34
N LYS A 348 -1.18 34.09 -16.44
CA LYS A 348 -2.61 33.77 -16.53
C LYS A 348 -2.87 32.27 -16.36
N ILE A 349 -2.13 31.43 -17.10
CA ILE A 349 -2.24 29.97 -17.01
C ILE A 349 -1.83 29.49 -15.61
N TRP A 350 -0.73 30.04 -15.06
CA TRP A 350 -0.28 29.70 -13.73
C TRP A 350 -1.35 29.98 -12.67
N SER A 351 -2.03 31.13 -12.72
CA SER A 351 -3.09 31.48 -11.78
C SER A 351 -4.27 30.50 -11.83
N GLU A 352 -4.70 30.13 -13.04
CA GLU A 352 -5.77 29.14 -13.26
C GLU A 352 -5.40 27.79 -12.63
N VAL A 353 -4.20 27.28 -12.93
CA VAL A 353 -3.76 25.95 -12.49
C VAL A 353 -3.38 25.91 -11.01
N LYS A 354 -2.79 26.96 -10.45
CA LYS A 354 -2.20 26.95 -9.10
C LYS A 354 -3.03 27.67 -8.04
N SER A 355 -3.99 28.51 -8.40
CA SER A 355 -4.73 29.32 -7.42
C SER A 355 -6.26 29.16 -7.48
N GLN A 356 -6.82 28.77 -8.62
CA GLN A 356 -8.27 28.75 -8.82
C GLN A 356 -8.83 27.33 -8.69
N ILE A 357 -8.93 26.82 -7.47
CA ILE A 357 -9.57 25.52 -7.22
C ILE A 357 -11.09 25.63 -7.50
N PRO A 358 -11.66 24.81 -8.40
CA PRO A 358 -13.09 24.86 -8.69
C PRO A 358 -13.97 24.56 -7.48
N ALA A 359 -15.13 25.22 -7.40
CA ALA A 359 -16.13 24.91 -6.38
C ALA A 359 -16.68 23.49 -6.56
N GLY A 360 -16.98 22.81 -5.46
CA GLY A 360 -17.48 21.41 -5.49
C GLY A 360 -16.41 20.38 -5.86
N ALA A 361 -15.12 20.75 -5.83
CA ALA A 361 -14.04 19.80 -6.03
C ALA A 361 -14.05 18.71 -4.94
N ILE A 362 -13.95 17.45 -5.37
CA ILE A 362 -13.94 16.29 -4.47
C ILE A 362 -12.69 16.38 -3.60
N PRO A 363 -12.82 16.49 -2.27
CA PRO A 363 -11.68 16.56 -1.37
C PRO A 363 -11.01 15.19 -1.23
N ILE A 364 -9.69 15.14 -1.43
CA ILE A 364 -8.86 13.95 -1.21
C ILE A 364 -7.62 14.38 -0.42
N GLU A 365 -7.19 13.58 0.56
CA GLU A 365 -5.90 13.78 1.23
C GLU A 365 -4.89 12.76 0.69
N ILE A 366 -3.69 13.23 0.33
CA ILE A 366 -2.59 12.39 -0.14
C ILE A 366 -1.36 12.66 0.72
N GLN A 367 -1.00 11.68 1.54
CA GLN A 367 0.18 11.73 2.40
C GLN A 367 1.30 10.91 1.76
N ALA A 368 2.37 11.58 1.37
CA ALA A 368 3.57 10.93 0.83
C ALA A 368 4.42 10.36 1.96
N GLU A 369 4.88 9.12 1.79
CA GLU A 369 5.86 8.47 2.67
C GLU A 369 6.92 7.72 1.85
N GLN A 370 8.03 7.32 2.46
CA GLN A 370 9.04 6.48 1.78
C GLN A 370 8.61 5.00 1.78
N PHE A 371 8.11 4.38 0.71
CA PHE A 371 7.95 4.84 -0.67
C PHE A 371 6.52 4.50 -1.12
N ALA A 372 5.56 5.28 -0.65
CA ALA A 372 4.14 5.08 -0.92
C ALA A 372 3.34 6.39 -0.87
N TRP A 373 2.21 6.39 -1.58
CA TRP A 373 1.19 7.43 -1.54
C TRP A 373 0.01 6.92 -0.71
N ASN A 374 -0.15 7.41 0.52
CA ASN A 374 -1.32 7.10 1.34
C ASN A 374 -2.45 8.04 0.95
N ILE A 375 -3.54 7.50 0.45
CA ILE A 375 -4.65 8.27 -0.12
C ILE A 375 -5.89 8.04 0.73
N ARG A 376 -6.56 9.13 1.09
CA ARG A 376 -7.73 9.13 1.96
C ARG A 376 -8.86 9.94 1.35
N TYR A 377 -10.05 9.36 1.34
CA TYR A 377 -11.30 9.99 0.97
C TYR A 377 -12.13 10.17 2.24
N PRO A 378 -12.77 11.33 2.43
CA PRO A 378 -13.62 11.53 3.60
C PRO A 378 -14.86 10.64 3.48
N GLY A 379 -15.32 10.12 4.61
CA GLY A 379 -16.57 9.37 4.67
C GLY A 379 -17.81 10.28 4.55
N PRO A 380 -19.02 9.74 4.78
CA PRO A 380 -20.27 10.51 4.73
C PRO A 380 -20.30 11.75 5.64
N ASP A 381 -19.47 11.79 6.69
CA ASP A 381 -19.37 12.94 7.59
C ASP A 381 -18.61 14.15 6.99
N GLY A 382 -17.95 13.95 5.85
CA GLY A 382 -17.21 14.96 5.09
C GLY A 382 -15.91 15.43 5.76
N LYS A 383 -15.40 14.71 6.76
CA LYS A 383 -14.17 15.04 7.48
C LYS A 383 -13.10 14.00 7.20
N PHE A 384 -11.84 14.41 7.36
CA PHE A 384 -10.70 13.50 7.32
C PHE A 384 -10.28 13.13 8.75
N GLY A 385 -9.72 11.92 8.89
CA GLY A 385 -9.22 11.39 10.16
C GLY A 385 -10.28 10.67 10.98
N THR A 386 -11.36 10.24 10.37
CA THR A 386 -12.49 9.56 11.02
C THR A 386 -12.53 8.08 10.63
N GLN A 387 -13.32 7.28 11.34
CA GLN A 387 -13.36 5.82 11.13
C GLN A 387 -14.04 5.43 9.82
N ASP A 388 -14.87 6.31 9.25
CA ASP A 388 -15.58 6.15 7.98
C ASP A 388 -14.75 6.56 6.75
N ASP A 389 -13.51 7.01 6.95
CA ASP A 389 -12.59 7.34 5.86
C ASP A 389 -12.26 6.11 5.02
N VAL A 390 -12.40 6.23 3.70
CA VAL A 390 -11.85 5.24 2.78
C VAL A 390 -10.35 5.51 2.62
N LYS A 391 -9.52 4.50 2.90
CA LYS A 391 -8.05 4.61 2.80
C LYS A 391 -7.51 3.60 1.80
N THR A 392 -6.59 4.08 0.98
CA THR A 392 -5.93 3.31 -0.08
C THR A 392 -4.44 3.65 -0.08
N ILE A 393 -3.62 2.74 -0.58
CA ILE A 393 -2.18 2.98 -0.74
C ILE A 393 -1.82 2.82 -2.21
N ASN A 394 -1.13 3.81 -2.77
CA ASN A 394 -0.71 3.85 -4.16
C ASN A 394 -1.85 3.74 -5.19
N GLN A 395 -3.11 3.86 -4.79
CA GLN A 395 -4.28 3.76 -5.65
C GLN A 395 -5.20 4.97 -5.46
N LEU A 396 -5.21 5.86 -6.43
CA LEU A 396 -6.06 7.05 -6.48
C LEU A 396 -7.22 6.78 -7.43
N HIS A 397 -8.44 6.95 -6.97
CA HIS A 397 -9.67 6.72 -7.72
C HIS A 397 -10.40 8.05 -7.80
N ILE A 398 -10.78 8.46 -9.01
CA ILE A 398 -11.55 9.69 -9.22
C ILE A 398 -12.63 9.46 -10.29
N PRO A 399 -13.73 10.22 -10.28
CA PRO A 399 -14.67 10.23 -11.38
C PRO A 399 -14.20 11.18 -12.51
N VAL A 400 -14.48 10.80 -13.76
CA VAL A 400 -14.29 11.66 -14.93
C VAL A 400 -15.23 12.87 -14.90
N GLY A 401 -14.79 14.02 -15.42
CA GLY A 401 -15.62 15.23 -15.55
C GLY A 401 -16.01 15.89 -14.23
N LYS A 402 -15.26 15.61 -13.16
CA LYS A 402 -15.43 16.24 -11.84
C LYS A 402 -14.08 16.80 -11.37
N PRO A 403 -14.06 18.04 -10.86
CA PRO A 403 -12.85 18.57 -10.27
C PRO A 403 -12.51 17.83 -8.98
N VAL A 404 -11.23 17.60 -8.76
CA VAL A 404 -10.66 16.98 -7.56
C VAL A 404 -9.73 17.99 -6.90
N ARG A 405 -9.80 18.10 -5.58
CA ARG A 405 -8.85 18.85 -4.77
C ARG A 405 -8.06 17.85 -3.92
N ALA A 406 -6.81 17.63 -4.28
CA ALA A 406 -5.89 16.79 -3.52
C ALA A 406 -5.05 17.66 -2.57
N ARG A 407 -5.14 17.40 -1.27
CA ARG A 407 -4.28 18.02 -0.26
C ARG A 407 -3.05 17.14 -0.05
N LEU A 408 -1.90 17.66 -0.44
CA LEU A 408 -0.62 16.96 -0.38
C LEU A 408 0.11 17.28 0.93
N THR A 409 0.55 16.24 1.63
CA THR A 409 1.45 16.33 2.79
C THR A 409 2.58 15.31 2.67
N SER A 410 3.66 15.47 3.44
CA SER A 410 4.71 14.45 3.56
C SER A 410 4.88 14.04 5.02
N ILE A 411 4.86 12.74 5.26
CA ILE A 411 4.90 12.12 6.59
C ILE A 411 6.11 11.19 6.75
N GLY A 412 6.51 11.00 8.01
CA GLY A 412 7.60 10.10 8.37
C GLY A 412 7.13 8.66 8.38
N LYS A 413 7.93 7.75 7.83
CA LYS A 413 7.65 6.31 7.91
C LYS A 413 8.24 5.71 9.19
N ASP A 414 7.41 5.01 9.97
CA ASP A 414 7.84 4.25 11.15
C ASP A 414 8.73 5.04 12.13
N GLY A 415 8.32 6.29 12.40
CA GLY A 415 9.06 7.18 13.31
C GLY A 415 10.33 7.80 12.71
N LYS A 416 10.64 7.56 11.44
CA LYS A 416 11.74 8.23 10.72
C LYS A 416 11.35 9.64 10.28
N HIS A 417 12.36 10.45 10.00
CA HIS A 417 12.14 11.80 9.50
C HIS A 417 11.45 11.79 8.11
N PRO A 418 10.42 12.62 7.90
CA PRO A 418 9.81 12.81 6.59
C PRO A 418 10.81 13.45 5.61
N VAL A 419 10.67 13.14 4.31
CA VAL A 419 11.48 13.72 3.23
C VAL A 419 10.58 14.36 2.18
N ILE A 420 11.15 15.13 1.25
CA ILE A 420 10.37 15.73 0.17
C ILE A 420 10.02 14.65 -0.86
N HIS A 421 8.79 14.70 -1.37
CA HIS A 421 8.32 13.92 -2.52
C HIS A 421 7.71 14.87 -3.54
N SER A 422 7.41 14.41 -4.76
CA SER A 422 6.68 15.22 -5.73
C SER A 422 5.63 14.39 -6.43
N PHE A 423 4.37 14.74 -6.19
CA PHE A 423 3.21 14.11 -6.81
C PHE A 423 3.14 14.57 -8.26
N PHE A 424 3.31 13.62 -9.18
CA PHE A 424 3.37 13.91 -10.61
C PHE A 424 2.39 13.05 -11.40
N LEU A 425 1.51 13.73 -12.13
CA LEU A 425 0.61 13.16 -13.13
C LEU A 425 0.99 13.75 -14.51
N PRO A 426 1.82 13.04 -15.31
CA PRO A 426 2.35 13.55 -16.58
C PRO A 426 1.25 13.96 -17.57
N GLU A 427 0.22 13.12 -17.73
CA GLU A 427 -0.91 13.32 -18.63
C GLU A 427 -1.81 14.48 -18.21
N PHE A 428 -1.71 14.94 -16.96
CA PHE A 428 -2.41 16.10 -16.46
C PHE A 428 -1.59 17.39 -16.53
N ARG A 429 -0.28 17.31 -16.83
CA ARG A 429 0.69 18.41 -16.65
C ARG A 429 0.74 18.92 -15.20
N LEU A 430 0.40 18.05 -14.24
CA LEU A 430 0.35 18.40 -12.83
C LEU A 430 1.56 17.82 -12.11
N LYS A 431 2.42 18.70 -11.61
CA LYS A 431 3.51 18.38 -10.68
C LYS A 431 3.43 19.29 -9.46
N GLN A 432 3.52 18.69 -8.27
CA GLN A 432 3.59 19.45 -7.02
C GLN A 432 4.37 18.68 -5.96
N ASP A 433 5.28 19.38 -5.30
CA ASP A 433 6.05 18.82 -4.21
C ASP A 433 5.19 18.67 -2.96
N ALA A 434 5.28 17.51 -2.32
CA ALA A 434 4.77 17.23 -0.99
C ALA A 434 5.93 17.48 -0.01
N VAL A 435 5.84 18.58 0.72
CA VAL A 435 6.93 19.09 1.57
C VAL A 435 6.59 18.81 3.04
N PRO A 436 7.52 18.23 3.83
CA PRO A 436 7.29 18.00 5.25
C PRO A 436 6.87 19.26 6.00
N GLY A 437 5.82 19.17 6.81
CA GLY A 437 5.28 20.30 7.58
C GLY A 437 4.39 21.27 6.78
N MET A 438 4.19 21.04 5.49
CA MET A 438 3.26 21.81 4.65
C MET A 438 2.06 20.97 4.24
N ALA A 439 0.89 21.62 4.13
CA ALA A 439 -0.28 21.08 3.47
C ALA A 439 -0.52 21.92 2.21
N ILE A 440 -0.29 21.32 1.04
CA ILE A 440 -0.36 22.02 -0.25
C ILE A 440 -1.52 21.46 -1.05
N ASP A 441 -2.50 22.28 -1.37
CA ASP A 441 -3.62 21.87 -2.21
C ASP A 441 -3.25 21.96 -3.69
N VAL A 442 -3.61 20.92 -4.45
CA VAL A 442 -3.62 20.92 -5.91
C VAL A 442 -5.00 20.55 -6.41
N TRP A 443 -5.33 20.98 -7.63
CA TRP A 443 -6.56 20.56 -8.27
C TRP A 443 -6.31 20.04 -9.69
N PHE A 444 -7.19 19.14 -10.11
CA PHE A 444 -7.21 18.59 -11.45
C PHE A 444 -8.58 18.04 -11.78
N GLU A 445 -8.90 17.98 -13.07
CA GLU A 445 -10.15 17.42 -13.58
C GLU A 445 -9.82 16.58 -14.80
N ALA A 446 -10.29 15.33 -14.80
CA ALA A 446 -10.06 14.39 -15.88
C ALA A 446 -11.10 14.54 -16.98
N THR A 447 -10.65 14.56 -18.23
CA THR A 447 -11.51 14.68 -19.43
C THR A 447 -11.94 13.32 -20.00
N ARG A 448 -11.35 12.22 -19.55
CA ARG A 448 -11.68 10.85 -19.98
C ARG A 448 -11.37 9.82 -18.90
N THR A 449 -12.05 8.68 -18.97
CA THR A 449 -11.77 7.51 -18.12
C THR A 449 -10.43 6.86 -18.50
N GLY A 450 -9.92 5.99 -17.63
CA GLY A 450 -8.69 5.22 -17.87
C GLY A 450 -7.84 5.02 -16.63
N GLN A 451 -6.63 4.48 -16.81
CA GLN A 451 -5.65 4.30 -15.74
C GLN A 451 -4.32 4.94 -16.11
N TYR A 452 -3.71 5.65 -15.16
CA TYR A 452 -2.48 6.44 -15.36
C TYR A 452 -1.52 6.26 -14.19
N GLU A 453 -0.22 6.42 -14.42
CA GLU A 453 0.81 6.32 -13.37
C GLU A 453 0.88 7.63 -12.57
N ILE A 454 0.98 7.51 -11.25
CA ILE A 454 1.42 8.58 -10.33
C ILE A 454 2.90 8.36 -10.09
N ALA A 455 3.74 9.27 -10.57
CA ALA A 455 5.17 9.20 -10.36
C ALA A 455 5.61 10.04 -9.16
N CYS A 456 6.62 9.56 -8.41
CA CYS A 456 7.41 10.42 -7.55
C CYS A 456 8.46 11.14 -8.38
N ALA A 457 8.39 12.48 -8.43
CA ALA A 457 9.27 13.32 -9.26
C ALA A 457 10.28 14.16 -8.44
N GLU A 458 10.53 13.78 -7.18
CA GLU A 458 11.56 14.37 -6.33
C GLU A 458 12.32 13.25 -5.60
N PHE A 459 13.65 13.33 -5.58
CA PHE A 459 14.48 12.25 -5.03
C PHE A 459 14.19 12.07 -3.54
N CYS A 460 13.58 10.92 -3.20
CA CYS A 460 13.11 10.64 -1.85
C CYS A 460 13.81 9.43 -1.21
N GLY A 461 14.99 9.03 -1.72
CA GLY A 461 15.79 7.91 -1.20
C GLY A 461 15.91 6.71 -2.15
N LEU A 462 16.48 5.60 -1.67
CA LEU A 462 16.88 4.45 -2.52
C LEU A 462 15.71 3.79 -3.28
N GLY A 463 14.51 3.77 -2.70
CA GLY A 463 13.30 3.25 -3.34
C GLY A 463 12.56 4.27 -4.21
N HIS A 464 13.13 5.46 -4.45
CA HIS A 464 12.48 6.55 -5.21
C HIS A 464 11.93 6.08 -6.56
N TYR A 465 12.72 5.33 -7.33
CA TYR A 465 12.31 4.79 -8.63
C TYR A 465 11.16 3.78 -8.58
N ARG A 466 10.84 3.23 -7.39
CA ARG A 466 9.73 2.29 -7.15
C ARG A 466 8.52 2.97 -6.53
N MET A 467 8.61 4.24 -6.16
CA MET A 467 7.53 5.02 -5.55
C MET A 467 6.53 5.47 -6.61
N ARG A 468 5.78 4.51 -7.13
CA ARG A 468 4.68 4.73 -8.08
C ARG A 468 3.35 4.48 -7.39
N GLY A 469 2.37 5.28 -7.75
CA GLY A 469 0.95 4.99 -7.54
C GLY A 469 0.23 4.92 -8.88
N PHE A 470 -1.06 4.68 -8.85
CA PHE A 470 -1.91 4.61 -10.02
C PHE A 470 -3.16 5.44 -9.80
N LEU A 471 -3.57 6.11 -10.85
CA LEU A 471 -4.79 6.89 -10.93
C LEU A 471 -5.79 6.12 -11.79
N ALA A 472 -6.85 5.60 -11.19
CA ALA A 472 -8.02 5.04 -11.85
C ALA A 472 -9.10 6.13 -12.02
N ILE A 473 -9.51 6.35 -13.26
CA ILE A 473 -10.51 7.36 -13.62
C ILE A 473 -11.77 6.62 -14.08
N HIS A 474 -12.80 6.70 -13.25
CA HIS A 474 -14.06 5.96 -13.37
C HIS A 474 -15.13 6.80 -14.05
N SER A 475 -16.22 6.16 -14.48
CA SER A 475 -17.50 6.84 -14.60
C SER A 475 -17.96 7.34 -13.22
N PRO A 476 -18.79 8.40 -13.13
CA PRO A 476 -19.35 8.83 -11.85
C PRO A 476 -20.04 7.70 -11.08
N GLU A 477 -20.80 6.85 -11.77
CA GLU A 477 -21.49 5.71 -11.17
C GLU A 477 -20.53 4.63 -10.68
N GLY A 478 -19.47 4.35 -11.45
CA GLY A 478 -18.42 3.39 -11.08
C GLY A 478 -17.64 3.84 -9.85
N PHE A 479 -17.33 5.13 -9.74
CA PHE A 479 -16.65 5.70 -8.57
C PHE A 479 -17.50 5.56 -7.30
N GLU A 480 -18.80 5.87 -7.37
CA GLU A 480 -19.73 5.71 -6.25
C GLU A 480 -19.90 4.25 -5.82
N ALA A 481 -19.92 3.32 -6.79
CA ALA A 481 -19.96 1.89 -6.49
C ALA A 481 -18.67 1.42 -5.81
N TRP A 482 -17.51 1.87 -6.29
CA TRP A 482 -16.21 1.57 -5.68
C TRP A 482 -16.10 2.13 -4.25
N LEU A 483 -16.55 3.36 -4.00
CA LEU A 483 -16.57 3.94 -2.65
C LEU A 483 -17.41 3.10 -1.68
N LYS A 484 -18.59 2.62 -2.13
CA LYS A 484 -19.45 1.75 -1.31
C LYS A 484 -18.80 0.40 -1.02
N GLU A 485 -18.11 -0.17 -1.98
CA GLU A 485 -17.36 -1.43 -1.80
C GLU A 485 -16.25 -1.27 -0.76
N GLN A 486 -15.49 -0.17 -0.81
CA GLN A 486 -14.43 0.09 0.16
C GLN A 486 -14.96 0.46 1.55
N GLY A 487 -16.10 1.16 1.63
CA GLY A 487 -16.72 1.56 2.90
C GLY A 487 -17.52 0.46 3.62
N GLN A 488 -17.62 -0.74 3.06
CA GLN A 488 -18.32 -1.89 3.67
C GLN A 488 -17.45 -2.73 4.63
N THR A 489 -16.26 -2.24 5.01
CA THR A 489 -15.32 -2.93 5.92
C THR A 489 -15.66 -2.75 7.40
#